data_AF-A0A2D7ATI3-F1
#
_entry.id   AF-A0A2D7ATI3-F1
#
_cell.length_a   1.000
_cell.length_b   1.000
_cell.length_c   1.000
_cell.angle_alpha   90.00
_cell.angle_beta   90.00
_cell.angle_gamma   90.00
#
_symmetry.space_group_name_H-M   'P 1'
#
loop_
_entity.id
_entity.type
_entity.pdbx_description
1 polymer ?
#
loop_
_entity_poly.entity_id
_entity_poly.type
_entity_poly.pdbx_seq_one_letter_code
_entity_poly.pdbx_strand_id
1 'polypeptide(L)' 'MAFCINCGQMQADGTRFCRFCGGQQPGEQLIARLRMEAEAIRYQLQQMQAQQAQQAQQMNYGQQQNQQQRW' A
#
# COMPACT_ATOMS: atom_id res chain seq x y z
N MET A 1 -0.36 -16.97 3.82
CA MET A 1 0.86 -17.67 3.38
C MET A 1 2.00 -16.68 3.48
N ALA A 2 3.13 -17.07 4.05
CA ALA A 2 4.30 -16.21 4.25
C ALA A 2 5.52 -16.77 3.53
N PHE A 3 6.49 -15.92 3.19
CA PHE A 3 7.76 -16.34 2.60
C PHE A 3 8.89 -16.16 3.60
N CYS A 4 9.84 -17.09 3.62
CA CYS A 4 11.00 -17.00 4.49
C CYS A 4 11.86 -15.78 4.13
N ILE A 5 12.12 -14.89 5.09
CA ILE A 5 12.95 -13.70 4.90
C ILE A 5 14.42 -14.00 4.57
N ASN A 6 14.88 -15.23 4.84
CA ASN A 6 16.27 -15.65 4.62
C ASN A 6 16.47 -16.42 3.31
N CYS A 7 15.51 -17.26 2.91
CA CYS A 7 15.68 -18.17 1.76
C CYS A 7 14.54 -18.11 0.73
N GLY A 8 13.53 -17.26 0.93
CA GLY A 8 12.43 -17.05 -0.01
C GLY A 8 11.46 -18.22 -0.18
N GLN A 9 11.64 -19.32 0.56
CA GLN A 9 10.75 -20.48 0.46
C GLN A 9 9.39 -20.18 1.10
N MET A 10 8.31 -20.65 0.47
CA MET A 10 6.96 -20.50 0.97
C MET A 10 6.79 -21.31 2.27
N GLN A 11 6.23 -20.68 3.30
CA GLN A 11 5.96 -21.26 4.61
C GLN A 11 4.48 -21.07 4.99
N ALA A 12 4.02 -21.90 5.94
CA ALA A 12 2.75 -21.66 6.62
C ALA A 12 2.86 -20.40 7.50
N ASP A 13 1.75 -19.66 7.63
CA ASP A 13 1.68 -18.51 8.54
C ASP A 13 1.94 -18.95 9.99
N GLY A 14 2.57 -18.07 10.77
CA GLY A 14 2.87 -18.33 12.19
C GLY A 14 4.04 -19.28 12.47
N THR A 15 4.73 -19.79 11.44
CA THR A 15 5.96 -20.58 11.63
C THR A 15 7.06 -19.74 12.25
N ARG A 16 7.68 -20.23 13.33
CA ARG A 16 8.80 -19.53 14.03
C ARG A 16 10.16 -19.77 13.37
N PHE A 17 10.31 -20.87 12.63
CA PHE A 17 11.54 -21.23 11.93
C PHE A 17 11.20 -21.74 10.54
N CYS A 18 12.03 -21.41 9.56
CA CYS A 18 11.87 -21.93 8.20
C CYS A 18 12.22 -23.42 8.18
N ARG A 19 11.30 -24.26 7.66
CA ARG A 19 11.55 -25.71 7.52
C ARG A 19 12.67 -26.06 6.52
N PHE A 20 13.05 -25.13 5.65
CA PHE A 20 14.03 -25.37 4.59
C PHE A 20 15.44 -24.88 4.96
N CYS A 21 15.57 -23.69 5.56
CA CYS A 21 16.87 -23.11 5.89
C CYS A 21 17.14 -22.98 7.40
N GLY A 22 16.17 -23.32 8.27
CA GLY A 22 16.30 -23.18 9.73
C GLY A 22 16.27 -21.73 10.24
N GLY A 23 16.24 -20.73 9.35
CA GLY A 23 16.24 -19.32 9.73
C GLY A 23 14.99 -18.94 10.55
N GLN A 24 15.21 -18.22 11.64
CA GLN A 24 14.13 -17.70 12.49
C GLN A 24 13.24 -16.75 11.70
N GLN A 25 11.92 -16.92 11.84
CA GLN A 25 10.92 -16.07 11.24
C GLN A 25 10.49 -14.99 12.24
N PRO A 26 10.11 -13.80 11.75
CA PRO A 26 9.54 -12.76 12.60
C PRO A 26 8.28 -13.28 13.31
N GLY A 27 8.13 -12.94 14.59
CA GLY A 27 6.97 -13.34 15.39
C GLY A 27 5.67 -12.69 14.91
N GLU A 28 4.53 -13.27 15.29
CA GLU A 28 3.21 -12.81 14.85
C GLU A 28 2.92 -11.36 15.20
N GLN A 29 3.38 -10.87 16.36
CA GLN A 29 3.20 -9.48 16.76
C GLN A 29 3.83 -8.49 15.78
N LEU A 30 5.05 -8.79 15.32
CA LEU A 30 5.75 -7.95 14.35
C LEU A 30 5.04 -8.02 12.99
N ILE A 31 4.64 -9.21 12.55
CA ILE A 31 3.90 -9.40 11.31
C ILE A 31 2.56 -8.64 11.33
N ALA A 32 1.83 -8.69 12.44
CA ALA A 32 0.58 -7.97 12.62
C ALA A 32 0.78 -6.45 12.51
N ARG A 33 1.82 -5.92 13.18
CA ARG A 33 2.18 -4.50 13.08
C ARG A 33 2.50 -4.09 11.65
N LEU A 34 3.34 -4.86 10.96
CA LEU A 34 3.72 -4.57 9.57
C LEU A 34 2.52 -4.60 8.62
N ARG A 35 1.55 -5.50 8.83
CA ARG A 35 0.32 -5.54 8.05
C ARG A 35 -0.53 -4.29 8.26
N MET A 36 -0.69 -3.84 9.50
CA MET A 36 -1.42 -2.60 9.80
C MET A 36 -0.74 -1.38 9.18
N GLU A 37 0.59 -1.30 9.26
CA GLU A 37 1.37 -0.21 8.66
C GLU A 37 1.23 -0.19 7.13
N ALA A 38 1.34 -1.37 6.49
CA ALA A 38 1.16 -1.49 5.04
C ALA A 38 -0.25 -1.06 4.60
N GLU A 39 -1.29 -1.38 5.39
CA GLU A 39 -2.66 -0.93 5.10
C GLU A 39 -2.83 0.58 5.26
N ALA A 40 -2.26 1.16 6.32
CA ALA A 40 -2.29 2.60 6.56
C ALA A 40 -1.63 3.38 5.41
N ILE A 41 -0.47 2.91 4.92
CA ILE A 41 0.23 3.51 3.78
C ILE A 41 -0.65 3.45 2.52
N ARG A 42 -1.28 2.30 2.24
CA ARG A 42 -2.17 2.15 1.08
C ARG A 42 -3.36 3.12 1.15
N TYR A 43 -3.96 3.27 2.32
CA TYR A 43 -5.06 4.19 2.54
C TYR A 43 -4.65 5.65 2.34
N GLN A 44 -3.48 6.05 2.85
CA GLN A 44 -2.95 7.40 2.68
C GLN A 44 -2.67 7.71 1.20
N LEU A 45 -2.06 6.78 0.47
CA LEU A 45 -1.80 6.95 -0.97
C LEU A 45 -3.11 7.05 -1.76
N GLN A 46 -4.12 6.26 -1.42
CA GLN A 46 -5.43 6.32 -2.06
C GLN A 46 -6.11 7.69 -1.85
N GLN A 47 -6.08 8.24 -0.64
CA GLN A 47 -6.61 9.58 -0.37
C GLN A 47 -5.87 10.66 -1.14
N MET A 48 -4.53 10.59 -1.19
CA MET A 48 -3.72 11.55 -1.93
C MET A 48 -4.04 11.54 -3.42
N GLN A 49 -4.19 10.34 -4.01
CA GLN A 49 -4.57 10.20 -5.42
C GLN A 49 -5.97 10.74 -5.70
N ALA A 50 -6.94 10.52 -4.79
CA ALA A 50 -8.29 11.06 -4.91
C ALA A 50 -8.29 12.61 -4.83
N GLN A 51 -7.49 13.18 -3.94
CA GLN A 51 -7.35 14.63 -3.81
C GLN A 51 -6.74 15.26 -5.06
N GLN A 52 -5.69 14.64 -5.61
CA GLN A 52 -5.06 15.11 -6.85
C GLN A 52 -6.01 15.00 -8.04
N ALA A 53 -6.80 13.93 -8.13
CA ALA A 53 -7.80 13.76 -9.19
C ALA A 53 -8.92 14.83 -9.10
N GLN A 54 -9.39 15.16 -7.90
CA GLN A 54 -10.38 16.22 -7.71
C GLN A 54 -9.81 17.60 -8.10
N GLN A 55 -8.56 17.90 -7.73
CA GLN A 55 -7.92 19.16 -8.10
C GLN A 55 -7.73 19.28 -9.62
N ALA A 56 -7.32 18.19 -10.29
CA ALA A 56 -7.19 18.18 -11.74
C ALA A 56 -8.53 18.39 -12.46
N GLN A 57 -9.62 17.79 -11.95
CA GLN A 57 -10.96 18.02 -12.49
C GLN A 57 -11.40 19.48 -12.32
N GLN A 58 -11.19 20.07 -11.13
CA GLN A 58 -11.59 21.45 -10.85
C GLN A 58 -10.84 22.45 -11.75
N MET A 59 -9.54 22.23 -11.98
CA MET A 59 -8.73 23.04 -12.91
C MET A 59 -9.23 22.93 -14.36
N ASN A 60 -9.65 21.74 -14.80
CA ASN A 60 -10.20 21.55 -16.15
C ASN A 60 -11.54 22.27 -16.33
N TYR A 61 -12.45 22.15 -15.35
CA TYR A 61 -13.75 22.84 -15.37
C TYR A 61 -13.60 24.36 -15.38
N GLY A 62 -12.69 24.91 -14.57
CA GLY A 62 -12.43 26.35 -14.56
C GLY A 62 -11.90 26.89 -15.89
N GLN A 63 -11.04 26.13 -16.57
CA GLN A 63 -10.55 26.52 -17.89
C GLN A 63 -11.63 26.46 -18.98
N GLN A 64 -12.49 25.45 -18.97
CA GLN A 64 -13.62 25.36 -19.91
C GLN A 64 -14.58 26.53 -19.75
N GLN A 65 -14.87 26.94 -18.51
CA GLN A 65 -15.74 28.09 -18.24
C GLN A 65 -15.15 29.40 -18.79
N ASN A 66 -13.84 29.59 -18.66
CA ASN A 66 -13.19 30.80 -19.15
C ASN A 66 -13.19 30.88 -20.69
N GLN A 67 -13.06 29.74 -21.39
CA GLN A 67 -13.17 29.71 -22.86
C GLN A 67 -14.60 30.00 -23.37
N GLN A 68 -15.65 29.61 -22.62
CA GLN A 68 -17.04 29.90 -23.02
C GLN A 68 -17.43 31.37 -22.88
N GLN A 69 -16.76 32.14 -22.00
CA GLN A 69 -17.06 33.57 -21.81
C GLN A 69 -16.29 34.50 -22.76
N ARG A 70 -15.51 33.94 -23.71
CA ARG A 70 -14.60 34.70 -24.58
C ARG A 70 -15.17 35.05 -25.97
N TRP A 71 -16.49 34.95 -26.14
CA TRP A 71 -17.24 35.31 -27.36
C TRP A 71 -18.31 36.34 -27.06
#